data_AF-A0A1H1J5Y7-F1
#
_entry.id   AF-A0A1H1J5Y7-F1
#
_cell.length_a   1.000
_cell.length_b   1.000
_cell.length_c   1.000
_cell.angle_alpha   90.00
_cell.angle_beta   90.00
_cell.angle_gamma   90.00
#
_symmetry.space_group_name_H-M   'P 1'
#
loop_
_entity.id
_entity.type
_entity.pdbx_description
1 polymer ?
#
loop_
_entity_poly.entity_id
_entity_poly.type
_entity_poly.pdbx_seq_one_letter_code
_entity_poly.pdbx_strand_id
1 'polypeptide(L)'
;MLNLRLKILEARMASRVFVWPFVYTALSLLTLACGEAAQDDRSVLTLSQTQVAPTVGRALSTNDSIQDLLNHPAFAGFAQLLLPWDDRRYDPSMRLTDIGTLMPYHSHVDPATSVAALNHMIAEANTGQAIFYSFYSERQKQEQPAKAKTGLFFFRGKPGAPFAVISPGGGFAYVGSLHEGFPYAAEISDKGYNAFVLKYRAGYGAKAAVVDLAAAITFIFNNAASLGVGTDGYSLWGSSAGARLAASIGSHGLMSFGGDDLPKPATVVMVYTAHADYSSNEPPTFVVAGEQDGIAPPSSMERRVSALRGAGTEVDYRKFHDLGHGFGPGIGTSAEGWLDDAIRFWEKAIKIGNRRGRRYE
;
A
#
# COMPACT_ATOMS: atom_id res chain seq x y z
N MET A 1 -0.19 84.52 15.02
CA MET A 1 -0.73 83.48 15.94
C MET A 1 -1.17 82.30 15.08
N LEU A 2 -0.21 81.59 14.50
CA LEU A 2 0.40 80.35 14.98
C LEU A 2 -0.55 79.14 14.87
N ASN A 3 -0.64 78.61 13.66
CA ASN A 3 -0.71 77.16 13.41
C ASN A 3 -0.19 76.90 12.00
N LEU A 4 1.14 76.76 11.91
CA LEU A 4 1.88 76.47 10.68
C LEU A 4 2.95 75.41 11.03
N ARG A 5 3.03 74.36 10.19
CA ARG A 5 4.12 73.37 10.04
C ARG A 5 4.19 72.23 11.06
N LEU A 6 4.04 70.98 10.59
CA LEU A 6 5.15 70.14 10.12
C LEU A 6 4.63 68.80 9.55
N LYS A 7 4.64 68.65 8.23
CA LYS A 7 4.79 67.39 7.50
C LYS A 7 5.61 67.70 6.23
N ILE A 8 6.84 67.21 6.22
CA ILE A 8 7.89 67.26 5.18
C ILE A 8 8.54 65.86 5.29
N LEU A 9 8.82 65.04 4.27
CA LEU A 9 9.61 65.23 3.05
C LEU A 9 9.27 64.01 2.14
N GLU A 10 8.68 64.15 0.94
CA GLU A 10 9.22 64.46 -0.40
C GLU A 10 9.35 63.23 -1.33
N ALA A 11 8.90 63.47 -2.56
CA ALA A 11 8.94 62.60 -3.72
C ALA A 11 9.39 63.45 -4.93
N ARG A 12 9.94 62.75 -5.94
CA ARG A 12 10.24 63.19 -7.33
C ARG A 12 11.53 64.00 -7.48
N MET A 13 12.32 63.92 -8.55
CA MET A 13 12.13 63.65 -9.99
C MET A 13 13.35 62.84 -10.51
N ALA A 14 13.46 62.27 -11.72
CA ALA A 14 13.05 62.79 -13.02
C ALA A 14 13.06 61.70 -14.11
N SER A 15 12.15 61.90 -15.04
CA SER A 15 11.96 61.22 -16.32
C SER A 15 13.10 61.52 -17.30
N ARG A 16 13.43 60.57 -18.19
CA ARG A 16 13.77 60.83 -19.59
C ARG A 16 13.68 59.56 -20.43
N VAL A 17 12.90 59.67 -21.50
CA VAL A 17 12.65 58.70 -22.57
C VAL A 17 13.79 58.76 -23.58
N PHE A 18 14.26 57.61 -24.07
CA PHE A 18 14.95 57.50 -25.35
C PHE A 18 14.64 56.14 -25.99
N VAL A 19 14.27 56.19 -27.27
CA VAL A 19 13.93 55.06 -28.14
C VAL A 19 15.00 54.97 -29.23
N TRP A 20 15.36 53.75 -29.66
CA TRP A 20 15.84 53.28 -30.99
C TRP A 20 16.96 52.21 -30.85
N PRO A 21 17.25 51.38 -31.87
CA PRO A 21 16.39 50.44 -32.60
C PRO A 21 16.95 48.99 -32.52
N PHE A 22 16.14 47.99 -32.88
CA PHE A 22 16.60 46.60 -33.05
C PHE A 22 17.45 46.48 -34.33
N VAL A 23 18.71 46.01 -34.17
CA VAL A 23 19.55 45.49 -35.25
C VAL A 23 19.65 43.98 -35.07
N TYR A 24 19.18 43.22 -36.06
CA TYR A 24 19.41 41.79 -36.17
C TYR A 24 20.82 41.55 -36.70
N THR A 25 21.65 40.85 -35.92
CA THR A 25 22.87 40.21 -36.42
C THR A 25 22.93 38.79 -35.89
N ALA A 26 22.80 37.84 -36.82
CA ALA A 26 23.04 36.43 -36.58
C ALA A 26 24.54 36.21 -36.31
N LEU A 27 24.86 35.48 -35.23
CA LEU A 27 26.15 34.85 -35.09
C LEU A 27 25.94 33.43 -34.54
N SER A 28 26.09 32.48 -35.45
CA SER A 28 26.19 31.05 -35.22
C SER A 28 27.39 30.72 -34.33
N LEU A 29 27.14 30.04 -33.22
CA LEU A 29 28.16 29.36 -32.42
C LEU A 29 27.71 27.92 -32.19
N LEU A 30 28.50 26.99 -32.72
CA LEU A 30 28.41 25.55 -32.53
C LEU A 30 28.26 25.22 -31.03
N THR A 31 27.20 24.52 -30.67
CA THR A 31 27.18 23.70 -29.46
C THR A 31 27.31 22.24 -29.88
N LEU A 32 28.35 21.59 -29.37
CA LEU A 32 28.52 20.15 -29.45
C LEU A 32 27.28 19.49 -28.85
N ALA A 33 26.57 18.72 -29.67
CA ALA A 33 25.62 17.73 -29.20
C ALA A 33 26.40 16.57 -28.55
N CYS A 34 26.59 16.63 -27.24
CA CYS A 34 26.69 15.41 -26.45
C CYS A 34 25.26 14.94 -26.18
N GLY A 35 24.83 13.93 -26.92
CA GLY A 35 23.62 13.19 -26.58
C GLY A 35 23.89 12.43 -25.27
N GLU A 36 23.25 12.85 -24.20
CA GLU A 36 22.98 11.96 -23.07
C GLU A 36 21.56 11.43 -23.23
N ALA A 37 21.53 10.15 -23.59
CA ALA A 37 20.34 9.35 -23.67
C ALA A 37 19.60 9.39 -22.32
N ALA A 38 18.32 9.74 -22.37
CA ALA A 38 17.37 9.39 -21.35
C ALA A 38 17.26 7.86 -21.29
N GLN A 39 18.19 7.22 -20.58
CA GLN A 39 18.15 5.80 -20.25
C GLN A 39 17.15 5.59 -19.11
N ASP A 40 15.90 5.47 -19.52
CA ASP A 40 14.92 4.46 -19.13
C ASP A 40 14.85 4.05 -17.65
N ASP A 41 13.94 4.68 -16.92
CA ASP A 41 13.48 4.32 -15.56
C ASP A 41 12.61 3.03 -15.54
N ARG A 42 12.51 2.31 -16.67
CA ARG A 42 11.76 1.05 -16.83
C ARG A 42 12.50 -0.19 -16.31
N SER A 43 13.71 -0.05 -15.78
CA SER A 43 14.58 -1.18 -15.48
C SER A 43 14.52 -1.69 -14.03
N VAL A 44 13.48 -1.37 -13.25
CA VAL A 44 13.41 -1.78 -11.82
C VAL A 44 13.38 -3.31 -11.66
N LEU A 45 12.74 -4.05 -12.58
CA LEU A 45 12.80 -5.52 -12.55
C LEU A 45 14.16 -6.09 -12.95
N THR A 46 14.83 -5.46 -13.93
CA THR A 46 16.13 -5.93 -14.46
C THR A 46 17.27 -5.82 -13.44
N LEU A 47 17.12 -5.02 -12.39
CA LEU A 47 18.14 -4.87 -11.33
C LEU A 47 17.83 -5.65 -10.04
N SER A 48 16.68 -6.34 -9.96
CA SER A 48 16.27 -7.06 -8.73
C SER A 48 16.11 -8.58 -8.91
N GLN A 49 16.39 -9.12 -10.10
CA GLN A 49 16.45 -10.58 -10.27
C GLN A 49 17.80 -11.11 -9.77
N THR A 50 17.98 -11.14 -8.45
CA THR A 50 18.83 -12.19 -7.91
C THR A 50 18.07 -13.48 -8.14
N GLN A 51 18.50 -14.29 -9.12
CA GLN A 51 18.08 -15.68 -9.18
C GLN A 51 18.50 -16.32 -7.85
N VAL A 52 17.55 -16.47 -6.94
CA VAL A 52 17.75 -17.17 -5.69
C VAL A 52 17.86 -18.64 -6.10
N ALA A 53 19.06 -19.23 -5.98
CA ALA A 53 19.22 -20.67 -6.09
C ALA A 53 18.19 -21.34 -5.17
N PRO A 54 17.54 -22.46 -5.56
CA PRO A 54 16.50 -23.09 -4.74
C PRO A 54 17.06 -23.39 -3.34
N THR A 55 16.72 -22.54 -2.39
CA THR A 55 17.16 -22.63 -1.02
C THR A 55 16.15 -23.49 -0.33
N VAL A 56 16.44 -24.78 -0.18
CA VAL A 56 15.57 -25.73 0.55
C VAL A 56 15.57 -25.36 2.03
N GLY A 57 14.78 -24.35 2.39
CA GLY A 57 14.48 -23.97 3.76
C GLY A 57 13.38 -24.87 4.31
N ARG A 58 13.55 -25.34 5.55
CA ARG A 58 12.52 -26.11 6.24
C ARG A 58 11.32 -25.24 6.57
N ALA A 59 10.14 -25.84 6.72
CA ALA A 59 9.01 -25.15 7.32
C ALA A 59 9.35 -24.65 8.74
N LEU A 60 8.81 -23.49 9.08
CA LEU A 60 8.81 -22.92 10.42
C LEU A 60 7.66 -23.51 11.24
N SER A 61 7.83 -23.48 12.55
CA SER A 61 6.85 -23.82 13.58
C SER A 61 6.74 -22.67 14.58
N THR A 62 5.68 -22.65 15.39
CA THR A 62 5.53 -21.65 16.45
C THR A 62 6.62 -21.73 17.53
N ASN A 63 7.37 -22.84 17.60
CA ASN A 63 8.50 -23.00 18.51
C ASN A 63 9.80 -22.38 18.00
N ASP A 64 9.89 -22.09 16.71
CA ASP A 64 11.06 -21.41 16.15
C ASP A 64 11.15 -19.98 16.67
N SER A 65 12.35 -19.43 16.65
CA SER A 65 12.64 -18.10 17.18
C SER A 65 12.58 -17.01 16.11
N ILE A 66 12.56 -15.75 16.53
CA ILE A 66 12.75 -14.60 15.63
C ILE A 66 14.09 -14.71 14.91
N GLN A 67 15.15 -15.22 15.55
CA GLN A 67 16.43 -15.46 14.88
C GLN A 67 16.34 -16.51 13.77
N ASP A 68 15.58 -17.59 13.99
CA ASP A 68 15.35 -18.61 12.96
C ASP A 68 14.61 -18.03 11.75
N LEU A 69 13.59 -17.21 11.98
CA LEU A 69 12.89 -16.48 10.93
C LEU A 69 13.82 -15.54 10.16
N LEU A 70 14.63 -14.75 10.87
CA LEU A 70 15.53 -13.78 10.26
C LEU A 70 16.69 -14.42 9.47
N ASN A 71 17.12 -15.62 9.88
CA ASN A 71 18.15 -16.39 9.19
C ASN A 71 17.60 -17.32 8.11
N HIS A 72 16.28 -17.40 7.96
CA HIS A 72 15.66 -18.34 7.04
C HIS A 72 16.04 -18.00 5.59
N PRO A 73 16.57 -18.96 4.80
CA PRO A 73 17.16 -18.65 3.51
C PRO A 73 16.13 -18.22 2.45
N ALA A 74 14.85 -18.61 2.60
CA ALA A 74 13.77 -18.10 1.75
C ALA A 74 13.55 -16.58 1.87
N PHE A 75 14.01 -15.97 2.97
CA PHE A 75 13.82 -14.55 3.28
C PHE A 75 15.12 -13.74 3.22
N ALA A 76 16.19 -14.33 2.68
CA ALA A 76 17.48 -13.68 2.56
C ALA A 76 17.36 -12.34 1.81
N GLY A 77 17.92 -11.28 2.41
CA GLY A 77 17.90 -9.92 1.86
C GLY A 77 16.69 -9.07 2.25
N PHE A 78 15.61 -9.64 2.77
CA PHE A 78 14.41 -8.88 3.16
C PHE A 78 13.74 -9.34 4.46
N ALA A 79 14.29 -10.35 5.17
CA ALA A 79 13.66 -10.93 6.37
C ALA A 79 13.27 -9.90 7.45
N GLN A 80 14.06 -8.83 7.62
CA GLN A 80 13.74 -7.75 8.56
C GLN A 80 12.40 -7.05 8.25
N LEU A 81 12.02 -6.99 6.97
CA LEU A 81 10.78 -6.34 6.53
C LEU A 81 9.53 -7.18 6.83
N LEU A 82 9.69 -8.47 7.15
CA LEU A 82 8.59 -9.32 7.62
C LEU A 82 8.10 -8.89 9.01
N LEU A 83 9.01 -8.34 9.82
CA LEU A 83 8.72 -7.93 11.19
C LEU A 83 8.07 -6.54 11.22
N PRO A 84 7.23 -6.25 12.23
CA PRO A 84 6.34 -5.10 12.19
C PRO A 84 7.06 -3.74 12.25
N TRP A 85 8.09 -3.62 13.08
CA TRP A 85 8.82 -2.39 13.37
C TRP A 85 10.15 -2.31 12.62
N ASP A 86 10.46 -1.16 12.04
CA ASP A 86 11.67 -0.98 11.24
C ASP A 86 12.90 -0.59 12.08
N ASP A 87 12.70 0.10 13.22
CA ASP A 87 13.77 0.68 14.03
C ASP A 87 13.81 0.13 15.47
N ARG A 88 13.21 -1.03 15.69
CA ARG A 88 13.27 -1.72 17.00
C ARG A 88 14.21 -2.91 16.95
N ARG A 89 14.93 -3.10 18.04
CA ARG A 89 15.65 -4.36 18.27
C ARG A 89 14.65 -5.42 18.68
N TYR A 90 14.74 -6.58 18.02
CA TYR A 90 13.98 -7.76 18.40
C TYR A 90 14.83 -8.63 19.33
N ASP A 91 14.17 -9.29 20.29
CA ASP A 91 14.80 -10.38 21.03
C ASP A 91 14.97 -11.57 20.07
N PRO A 92 16.20 -11.96 19.72
CA PRO A 92 16.44 -13.06 18.78
C PRO A 92 15.92 -14.40 19.31
N SER A 93 15.80 -14.56 20.63
CA SER A 93 15.34 -15.79 21.27
C SER A 93 13.82 -15.89 21.44
N MET A 94 13.09 -14.79 21.22
CA MET A 94 11.63 -14.78 21.27
C MET A 94 11.07 -15.82 20.31
N ARG A 95 10.17 -16.66 20.80
CA ARG A 95 9.52 -17.69 19.98
C ARG A 95 8.41 -17.07 19.14
N LEU A 96 8.14 -17.66 17.97
CA LEU A 96 7.04 -17.25 17.10
C LEU A 96 5.68 -17.45 17.78
N THR A 97 5.56 -18.32 18.77
CA THR A 97 4.37 -18.42 19.63
C THR A 97 4.03 -17.12 20.36
N ASP A 98 5.01 -16.23 20.57
CA ASP A 98 4.85 -14.95 21.26
C ASP A 98 4.76 -13.76 20.29
N ILE A 99 4.65 -14.00 18.98
CA ILE A 99 4.72 -12.96 17.94
C ILE A 99 3.66 -11.86 18.09
N GLY A 100 2.52 -12.18 18.71
CA GLY A 100 1.48 -11.21 19.02
C GLY A 100 1.95 -10.07 19.93
N THR A 101 2.95 -10.30 20.78
CA THR A 101 3.54 -9.27 21.65
C THR A 101 4.21 -8.14 20.86
N LEU A 102 4.61 -8.39 19.61
CA LEU A 102 5.17 -7.38 18.72
C LEU A 102 4.12 -6.45 18.14
N MET A 103 2.82 -6.75 18.28
CA MET A 103 1.73 -6.07 17.61
C MET A 103 0.65 -5.59 18.60
N PRO A 104 0.97 -4.65 19.52
CA PRO A 104 0.14 -4.32 20.67
C PRO A 104 -1.19 -3.59 20.35
N TYR A 105 -1.45 -3.27 19.08
CA TYR A 105 -2.73 -2.68 18.66
C TYR A 105 -3.68 -3.73 18.07
N HIS A 106 -3.22 -4.97 17.90
CA HIS A 106 -4.02 -6.06 17.37
C HIS A 106 -4.54 -6.93 18.52
N SER A 107 -5.68 -7.56 18.30
CA SER A 107 -6.24 -8.57 19.19
C SER A 107 -6.32 -9.90 18.45
N HIS A 108 -6.51 -11.00 19.18
CA HIS A 108 -6.71 -12.32 18.57
C HIS A 108 -5.60 -12.70 17.56
N VAL A 109 -4.35 -12.30 17.83
CA VAL A 109 -3.21 -12.74 17.03
C VAL A 109 -3.02 -14.23 17.27
N ASP A 110 -3.26 -15.04 16.24
CA ASP A 110 -2.99 -16.48 16.27
C ASP A 110 -1.62 -16.77 15.64
N PRO A 111 -0.62 -17.18 16.45
CA PRO A 111 0.70 -17.52 15.94
C PRO A 111 0.69 -18.63 14.89
N ALA A 112 -0.22 -19.61 15.00
CA ALA A 112 -0.28 -20.71 14.06
C ALA A 112 -0.68 -20.21 12.66
N THR A 113 -1.67 -19.32 12.58
CA THR A 113 -2.07 -18.66 11.34
C THR A 113 -0.94 -17.82 10.73
N SER A 114 -0.20 -17.04 11.55
CA SER A 114 0.96 -16.27 11.07
C SER A 114 2.06 -17.17 10.50
N VAL A 115 2.40 -18.25 11.21
CA VAL A 115 3.42 -19.22 10.77
C VAL A 115 2.98 -19.98 9.52
N ALA A 116 1.70 -20.33 9.41
CA ALA A 116 1.16 -20.97 8.21
C ALA A 116 1.33 -20.08 6.97
N ALA A 117 1.07 -18.77 7.09
CA ALA A 117 1.27 -17.83 5.99
C ALA A 117 2.75 -17.65 5.63
N LEU A 118 3.66 -17.64 6.62
CA LEU A 118 5.11 -17.66 6.36
C LEU A 118 5.54 -18.94 5.63
N ASN A 119 4.98 -20.09 6.01
CA ASN A 119 5.27 -21.36 5.36
C ASN A 119 4.76 -21.42 3.92
N HIS A 120 3.63 -20.76 3.61
CA HIS A 120 3.19 -20.56 2.24
C HIS A 120 4.25 -19.80 1.43
N MET A 121 4.78 -18.70 1.97
CA MET A 121 5.87 -17.93 1.31
C MET A 121 7.14 -18.77 1.13
N ILE A 122 7.52 -19.58 2.13
CA ILE A 122 8.68 -20.49 2.04
C ILE A 122 8.46 -21.50 0.92
N ALA A 123 7.27 -22.09 0.83
CA ALA A 123 6.93 -23.04 -0.24
C ALA A 123 7.05 -22.39 -1.62
N GLU A 124 6.55 -21.17 -1.80
CA GLU A 124 6.71 -20.41 -3.05
C GLU A 124 8.18 -20.12 -3.37
N ALA A 125 8.96 -19.63 -2.40
CA ALA A 125 10.37 -19.36 -2.59
C ALA A 125 11.16 -20.61 -2.98
N ASN A 126 10.81 -21.78 -2.42
CA ASN A 126 11.43 -23.06 -2.74
C ASN A 126 11.20 -23.49 -4.20
N THR A 127 10.22 -22.91 -4.91
CA THR A 127 10.02 -23.11 -6.36
C THR A 127 10.93 -22.24 -7.23
N GLY A 128 11.78 -21.40 -6.63
CA GLY A 128 12.65 -20.46 -7.32
C GLY A 128 11.96 -19.15 -7.74
N GLN A 129 10.71 -18.94 -7.30
CA GLN A 129 9.97 -17.72 -7.55
C GLN A 129 10.36 -16.61 -6.57
N ALA A 130 10.51 -15.38 -7.08
CA ALA A 130 10.71 -14.23 -6.22
C ALA A 130 9.43 -13.91 -5.44
N ILE A 131 9.52 -13.84 -4.11
CA ILE A 131 8.37 -13.57 -3.22
C ILE A 131 8.39 -12.16 -2.62
N PHE A 132 9.41 -11.36 -2.93
CA PHE A 132 9.56 -9.99 -2.47
C PHE A 132 10.07 -9.09 -3.60
N TYR A 133 9.50 -7.88 -3.69
CA TYR A 133 9.85 -6.88 -4.68
C TYR A 133 10.08 -5.53 -4.03
N SER A 134 11.20 -4.89 -4.36
CA SER A 134 11.41 -3.47 -4.08
C SER A 134 10.84 -2.65 -5.23
N PHE A 135 10.03 -1.65 -4.91
CA PHE A 135 9.37 -0.79 -5.90
C PHE A 135 9.94 0.63 -5.95
N TYR A 136 11.01 0.90 -5.20
CA TYR A 136 11.78 2.14 -5.30
C TYR A 136 13.18 1.85 -5.85
N SER A 137 13.67 2.74 -6.70
CA SER A 137 15.03 2.67 -7.23
C SER A 137 16.08 3.00 -6.15
N GLU A 138 17.32 2.56 -6.38
CA GLU A 138 18.43 2.86 -5.45
C GLU A 138 18.64 4.37 -5.28
N ARG A 139 18.46 5.15 -6.36
CA ARG A 139 18.50 6.62 -6.28
C ARG A 139 17.43 7.16 -5.33
N GLN A 140 16.19 6.69 -5.44
CA GLN A 140 15.10 7.14 -4.56
C GLN A 140 15.36 6.74 -3.09
N LYS A 141 15.98 5.59 -2.86
CA LYS A 141 16.40 5.16 -1.51
C LYS A 141 17.56 6.01 -0.98
N GLN A 142 18.52 6.41 -1.82
CA GLN A 142 19.59 7.33 -1.41
C GLN A 142 19.03 8.71 -1.05
N GLU A 143 18.09 9.23 -1.84
CA GLU A 143 17.42 10.52 -1.60
C GLU A 143 16.53 10.48 -0.35
N GLN A 144 15.84 9.36 -0.10
CA GLN A 144 15.03 9.14 1.09
C GLN A 144 15.26 7.75 1.67
N PRO A 145 16.23 7.57 2.59
CA PRO A 145 16.63 6.26 3.13
C PRO A 145 15.50 5.42 3.71
N ALA A 146 14.46 6.05 4.24
CA ALA A 146 13.27 5.36 4.73
C ALA A 146 12.57 4.49 3.66
N LYS A 147 12.71 4.82 2.37
CA LYS A 147 12.15 4.03 1.27
C LYS A 147 12.78 2.63 1.15
N ALA A 148 13.97 2.41 1.70
CA ALA A 148 14.57 1.08 1.78
C ALA A 148 13.81 0.13 2.73
N LYS A 149 12.95 0.68 3.61
CA LYS A 149 12.09 -0.08 4.53
C LYS A 149 10.74 -0.46 3.92
N THR A 150 10.61 -0.39 2.60
CA THR A 150 9.36 -0.68 1.88
C THR A 150 9.53 -1.85 0.93
N GLY A 151 8.40 -2.47 0.58
CA GLY A 151 8.38 -3.52 -0.42
C GLY A 151 7.02 -4.18 -0.56
N LEU A 152 6.94 -5.10 -1.51
CA LEU A 152 5.77 -5.91 -1.80
C LEU A 152 6.12 -7.38 -1.61
N PHE A 153 5.36 -8.06 -0.75
CA PHE A 153 5.39 -9.51 -0.65
C PHE A 153 4.34 -10.07 -1.60
N PHE A 154 4.71 -11.01 -2.46
CA PHE A 154 3.82 -11.53 -3.49
C PHE A 154 3.40 -12.97 -3.18
N PHE A 155 2.08 -13.17 -3.11
CA PHE A 155 1.40 -14.45 -3.01
C PHE A 155 0.70 -14.73 -4.34
N ARG A 156 1.12 -15.79 -5.03
CA ARG A 156 0.71 -16.06 -6.42
C ARG A 156 -0.58 -16.85 -6.50
N GLY A 157 -1.56 -16.27 -7.17
CA GLY A 157 -2.76 -16.97 -7.62
C GLY A 157 -2.57 -17.59 -9.01
N LYS A 158 -3.67 -17.73 -9.75
CA LYS A 158 -3.64 -18.19 -11.14
C LYS A 158 -2.97 -17.13 -12.03
N PRO A 159 -2.10 -17.51 -12.98
CA PRO A 159 -1.53 -16.57 -13.93
C PRO A 159 -2.61 -15.76 -14.67
N GLY A 160 -2.42 -14.44 -14.73
CA GLY A 160 -3.34 -13.50 -15.35
C GLY A 160 -4.59 -13.18 -14.52
N ALA A 161 -4.79 -13.79 -13.35
CA ALA A 161 -5.89 -13.42 -12.46
C ALA A 161 -5.71 -11.99 -11.92
N PRO A 162 -6.80 -11.26 -11.63
CA PRO A 162 -6.75 -9.99 -10.93
C PRO A 162 -5.98 -10.07 -9.62
N PHE A 163 -5.42 -8.95 -9.18
CA PHE A 163 -4.68 -8.89 -7.92
C PHE A 163 -5.37 -8.04 -6.84
N ALA A 164 -5.08 -8.37 -5.58
CA ALA A 164 -5.38 -7.56 -4.41
C ALA A 164 -4.09 -6.93 -3.88
N VAL A 165 -4.13 -5.66 -3.45
CA VAL A 165 -3.05 -5.05 -2.65
C VAL A 165 -3.55 -4.83 -1.23
N ILE A 166 -2.91 -5.50 -0.28
CA ILE A 166 -3.26 -5.51 1.13
C ILE A 166 -2.32 -4.56 1.86
N SER A 167 -2.89 -3.57 2.53
CA SER A 167 -2.22 -2.62 3.40
C SER A 167 -2.53 -2.98 4.85
N PRO A 168 -1.61 -3.62 5.58
CA PRO A 168 -1.81 -3.91 7.00
C PRO A 168 -1.94 -2.62 7.83
N GLY A 169 -2.41 -2.76 9.04
CA GLY A 169 -2.52 -1.75 10.09
C GLY A 169 -1.27 -1.67 10.95
N GLY A 170 -1.43 -1.11 12.15
CA GLY A 170 -0.32 -0.76 13.05
C GLY A 170 -0.20 0.74 13.33
N GLY A 171 -1.27 1.51 13.09
CA GLY A 171 -1.37 2.92 13.48
C GLY A 171 -0.36 3.85 12.80
N PHE A 172 0.18 3.45 11.65
CA PHE A 172 1.35 4.07 10.99
C PHE A 172 2.63 4.06 11.84
N ALA A 173 2.64 3.38 12.99
CA ALA A 173 3.82 3.21 13.85
C ALA A 173 4.57 1.90 13.54
N TYR A 174 3.86 0.90 13.03
CA TYR A 174 4.41 -0.34 12.48
C TYR A 174 3.48 -0.88 11.38
N VAL A 175 3.86 -2.00 10.77
CA VAL A 175 3.07 -2.70 9.74
C VAL A 175 2.78 -4.13 10.21
N GLY A 176 1.51 -4.46 10.46
CA GLY A 176 1.06 -5.74 11.01
C GLY A 176 1.00 -6.92 10.02
N SER A 177 1.97 -7.04 9.08
CA SER A 177 1.90 -8.02 7.99
C SER A 177 1.69 -9.46 8.47
N LEU A 178 2.32 -9.86 9.57
CA LEU A 178 2.22 -11.22 10.12
C LEU A 178 0.82 -11.58 10.62
N HIS A 179 0.02 -10.61 11.04
CA HIS A 179 -1.33 -10.82 11.59
C HIS A 179 -2.42 -10.71 10.53
N GLU A 180 -2.32 -9.73 9.65
CA GLU A 180 -3.43 -9.31 8.78
C GLU A 180 -2.99 -8.94 7.36
N GLY A 181 -1.71 -9.14 7.03
CA GLY A 181 -1.21 -9.04 5.67
C GLY A 181 -1.12 -10.42 5.03
N PHE A 182 -0.17 -11.22 5.51
CA PHE A 182 0.15 -12.56 4.97
C PHE A 182 -1.02 -13.54 5.10
N PRO A 183 -1.76 -13.60 6.22
CA PRO A 183 -2.93 -14.48 6.29
C PRO A 183 -4.01 -14.12 5.26
N TYR A 184 -4.24 -12.83 5.01
CA TYR A 184 -5.22 -12.40 4.00
C TYR A 184 -4.74 -12.78 2.60
N ALA A 185 -3.45 -12.54 2.32
CA ALA A 185 -2.86 -12.83 1.03
C ALA A 185 -2.87 -14.33 0.71
N ALA A 186 -2.60 -15.19 1.70
CA ALA A 186 -2.69 -16.64 1.56
C ALA A 186 -4.11 -17.08 1.20
N GLU A 187 -5.14 -16.60 1.93
CA GLU A 187 -6.54 -16.95 1.63
C GLU A 187 -6.96 -16.49 0.23
N ILE A 188 -6.58 -15.26 -0.16
CA ILE A 188 -6.87 -14.72 -1.50
C ILE A 188 -6.17 -15.53 -2.60
N SER A 189 -4.91 -15.91 -2.36
CA SER A 189 -4.10 -16.78 -3.23
C SER A 189 -4.73 -18.15 -3.43
N ASP A 190 -5.22 -18.76 -2.35
CA ASP A 190 -5.88 -20.07 -2.36
C ASP A 190 -7.19 -20.07 -3.17
N LYS A 191 -7.89 -18.93 -3.29
CA LYS A 191 -9.02 -18.77 -4.22
C LYS A 191 -8.60 -18.55 -5.68
N GLY A 192 -7.31 -18.41 -5.94
CA GLY A 192 -6.71 -18.27 -7.26
C GLY A 192 -6.51 -16.83 -7.73
N TYR A 193 -6.63 -15.83 -6.84
CA TYR A 193 -6.31 -14.44 -7.16
C TYR A 193 -4.89 -14.10 -6.71
N ASN A 194 -4.26 -13.14 -7.37
CA ASN A 194 -2.94 -12.68 -6.97
C ASN A 194 -3.06 -11.75 -5.75
N ALA A 195 -2.11 -11.78 -4.81
CA ALA A 195 -2.15 -10.90 -3.65
C ALA A 195 -0.77 -10.32 -3.33
N PHE A 196 -0.73 -9.01 -3.10
CA PHE A 196 0.47 -8.30 -2.68
C PHE A 196 0.26 -7.70 -1.30
N VAL A 197 1.17 -7.97 -0.37
CA VAL A 197 1.17 -7.32 0.95
C VAL A 197 2.16 -6.17 0.94
N LEU A 198 1.68 -4.97 1.22
CA LEU A 198 2.48 -3.76 1.26
C LEU A 198 3.20 -3.64 2.62
N LYS A 199 4.53 -3.52 2.57
CA LYS A 199 5.31 -2.89 3.63
C LYS A 199 5.51 -1.41 3.26
N TYR A 200 4.78 -0.52 3.94
CA TYR A 200 4.92 0.93 3.79
C TYR A 200 5.82 1.51 4.90
N ARG A 201 6.29 2.74 4.73
CA ARG A 201 7.08 3.45 5.74
C ARG A 201 6.25 3.69 7.01
N ALA A 202 6.63 3.04 8.09
CA ALA A 202 6.10 3.28 9.42
C ALA A 202 6.92 4.37 10.15
N GLY A 203 6.26 5.18 10.98
CA GLY A 203 6.86 6.31 11.70
C GLY A 203 6.84 7.64 10.94
N TYR A 204 6.39 7.67 9.68
CA TYR A 204 6.39 8.85 8.82
C TYR A 204 4.97 9.42 8.54
N GLY A 205 3.96 8.83 9.18
CA GLY A 205 2.56 9.25 9.08
C GLY A 205 1.85 8.83 7.80
N ALA A 206 0.53 9.05 7.77
CA ALA A 206 -0.35 8.56 6.70
C ALA A 206 0.02 9.07 5.30
N LYS A 207 0.53 10.31 5.19
CA LYS A 207 0.92 10.91 3.91
C LYS A 207 2.06 10.15 3.24
N ALA A 208 3.07 9.74 4.00
CA ALA A 208 4.17 8.94 3.46
C ALA A 208 3.68 7.55 3.03
N ALA A 209 2.86 6.91 3.88
CA ALA A 209 2.37 5.57 3.63
C ALA A 209 1.42 5.48 2.41
N VAL A 210 0.58 6.49 2.15
CA VAL A 210 -0.29 6.49 0.95
C VAL A 210 0.51 6.71 -0.33
N VAL A 211 1.58 7.50 -0.28
CA VAL A 211 2.54 7.64 -1.40
C VAL A 211 3.24 6.30 -1.67
N ASP A 212 3.59 5.55 -0.64
CA ASP A 212 4.20 4.22 -0.81
C ASP A 212 3.20 3.23 -1.43
N LEU A 213 1.91 3.26 -1.03
CA LEU A 213 0.86 2.46 -1.67
C LEU A 213 0.67 2.84 -3.15
N ALA A 214 0.61 4.14 -3.47
CA ALA A 214 0.48 4.60 -4.86
C ALA A 214 1.67 4.16 -5.73
N ALA A 215 2.89 4.27 -5.21
CA ALA A 215 4.11 3.80 -5.90
C ALA A 215 4.12 2.27 -6.08
N ALA A 216 3.68 1.52 -5.07
CA ALA A 216 3.58 0.07 -5.14
C ALA A 216 2.57 -0.41 -6.20
N ILE A 217 1.39 0.19 -6.26
CA ILE A 217 0.39 -0.14 -7.30
C ILE A 217 0.93 0.23 -8.69
N THR A 218 1.54 1.42 -8.82
CA THR A 218 2.20 1.85 -10.06
C THR A 218 3.24 0.84 -10.52
N PHE A 219 4.08 0.35 -9.60
CA PHE A 219 5.04 -0.71 -9.88
C PHE A 219 4.36 -1.99 -10.37
N ILE A 220 3.29 -2.46 -9.71
CA ILE A 220 2.60 -3.69 -10.13
C ILE A 220 2.05 -3.53 -11.56
N PHE A 221 1.41 -2.40 -11.88
CA PHE A 221 0.88 -2.13 -13.22
C PHE A 221 1.98 -2.11 -14.28
N ASN A 222 3.07 -1.39 -14.03
CA ASN A 222 4.19 -1.29 -14.96
C ASN A 222 4.94 -2.62 -15.17
N ASN A 223 4.70 -3.60 -14.30
CA ASN A 223 5.39 -4.89 -14.30
C ASN A 223 4.41 -6.08 -14.41
N ALA A 224 3.15 -5.84 -14.76
CA ALA A 224 2.07 -6.83 -14.68
C ALA A 224 2.36 -8.10 -15.50
N ALA A 225 2.93 -7.94 -16.70
CA ALA A 225 3.31 -9.08 -17.55
C ALA A 225 4.38 -9.96 -16.91
N SER A 226 5.42 -9.36 -16.34
CA SER A 226 6.51 -10.07 -15.66
C SER A 226 6.07 -10.69 -14.34
N LEU A 227 5.12 -10.06 -13.65
CA LEU A 227 4.51 -10.58 -12.43
C LEU A 227 3.44 -11.65 -12.72
N GLY A 228 2.99 -11.77 -13.97
CA GLY A 228 1.94 -12.71 -14.37
C GLY A 228 0.57 -12.37 -13.79
N VAL A 229 0.25 -11.09 -13.60
CA VAL A 229 -1.01 -10.63 -12.98
C VAL A 229 -1.90 -9.87 -13.96
N GLY A 230 -3.21 -9.98 -13.78
CA GLY A 230 -4.19 -9.16 -14.50
C GLY A 230 -4.42 -7.83 -13.79
N THR A 231 -4.36 -6.72 -14.53
CA THR A 231 -4.62 -5.37 -14.00
C THR A 231 -6.09 -5.01 -13.96
N ASP A 232 -6.92 -5.71 -14.73
CA ASP A 232 -8.35 -5.50 -14.78
C ASP A 232 -9.00 -5.98 -13.49
N GLY A 233 -9.75 -5.08 -12.86
CA GLY A 233 -10.53 -5.43 -11.69
C GLY A 233 -9.70 -5.68 -10.42
N TYR A 234 -8.50 -5.09 -10.28
CA TYR A 234 -7.74 -5.17 -9.04
C TYR A 234 -8.50 -4.59 -7.84
N SER A 235 -8.14 -5.01 -6.62
CA SER A 235 -8.75 -4.53 -5.37
C SER A 235 -7.72 -3.98 -4.39
N LEU A 236 -8.16 -3.06 -3.52
CA LEU A 236 -7.37 -2.58 -2.40
C LEU A 236 -8.01 -3.00 -1.10
N TRP A 237 -7.18 -3.57 -0.23
CA TRP A 237 -7.60 -4.09 1.07
C TRP A 237 -6.78 -3.39 2.13
N GLY A 238 -7.40 -3.05 3.26
CA GLY A 238 -6.61 -2.59 4.38
C GLY A 238 -7.31 -2.66 5.71
N SER A 239 -6.48 -2.76 6.73
CA SER A 239 -6.88 -2.89 8.13
C SER A 239 -6.44 -1.66 8.91
N SER A 240 -7.29 -1.14 9.79
CA SER A 240 -7.00 0.00 10.67
C SER A 240 -6.37 1.19 9.91
N ALA A 241 -5.08 1.48 10.14
CA ALA A 241 -4.31 2.50 9.42
C ALA A 241 -4.20 2.23 7.91
N GLY A 242 -3.95 0.98 7.50
CA GLY A 242 -3.87 0.58 6.10
C GLY A 242 -5.20 0.69 5.36
N ALA A 243 -6.33 0.50 6.05
CA ALA A 243 -7.66 0.73 5.50
C ALA A 243 -7.85 2.20 5.04
N ARG A 244 -7.21 3.14 5.74
CA ARG A 244 -7.23 4.56 5.36
C ARG A 244 -6.45 4.79 4.07
N LEU A 245 -5.36 4.06 3.84
CA LEU A 245 -4.58 4.15 2.61
C LEU A 245 -5.41 3.65 1.42
N ALA A 246 -6.01 2.47 1.55
CA ALA A 246 -6.89 1.88 0.54
C ALA A 246 -8.07 2.81 0.22
N ALA A 247 -8.70 3.38 1.24
CA ALA A 247 -9.78 4.36 1.07
C ALA A 247 -9.31 5.64 0.38
N SER A 248 -8.18 6.23 0.77
CA SER A 248 -7.66 7.44 0.12
C SER A 248 -7.40 7.24 -1.38
N ILE A 249 -6.85 6.10 -1.79
CA ILE A 249 -6.68 5.76 -3.20
C ILE A 249 -8.04 5.49 -3.88
N GLY A 250 -8.98 4.81 -3.22
CA GLY A 250 -10.34 4.64 -3.73
C GLY A 250 -11.06 5.97 -3.99
N SER A 251 -10.97 6.90 -3.05
CA SER A 251 -11.58 8.23 -3.12
C SER A 251 -10.98 9.08 -4.22
N HIS A 252 -9.64 9.15 -4.32
CA HIS A 252 -8.96 10.20 -5.08
C HIS A 252 -8.11 9.71 -6.25
N GLY A 253 -7.85 8.41 -6.34
CA GLY A 253 -6.97 7.83 -7.34
C GLY A 253 -5.48 8.00 -6.99
N LEU A 254 -4.61 7.33 -7.76
CA LEU A 254 -3.18 7.25 -7.48
C LEU A 254 -2.45 8.57 -7.73
N MET A 255 -2.84 9.32 -8.77
CA MET A 255 -2.20 10.59 -9.14
C MET A 255 -2.20 11.62 -8.00
N SER A 256 -3.25 11.65 -7.18
CA SER A 256 -3.32 12.54 -6.01
C SER A 256 -2.22 12.29 -4.98
N PHE A 257 -1.54 11.14 -5.07
CA PHE A 257 -0.47 10.71 -4.17
C PHE A 257 0.83 10.39 -4.92
N GLY A 258 0.99 10.91 -6.14
CA GLY A 258 2.22 10.80 -6.92
C GLY A 258 2.45 9.44 -7.60
N GLY A 259 1.40 8.62 -7.75
CA GLY A 259 1.43 7.47 -8.65
C GLY A 259 0.99 7.82 -10.08
N ASP A 260 0.99 6.83 -10.96
CA ASP A 260 0.59 6.98 -12.37
C ASP A 260 -0.91 7.22 -12.53
N ASP A 261 -1.32 7.71 -13.71
CA ASP A 261 -2.73 7.84 -14.11
C ASP A 261 -3.32 6.47 -14.46
N LEU A 262 -3.72 5.75 -13.41
CA LEU A 262 -4.24 4.39 -13.50
C LEU A 262 -5.71 4.32 -13.05
N PRO A 263 -6.49 3.35 -13.56
CA PRO A 263 -7.86 3.14 -13.11
C PRO A 263 -7.94 2.96 -11.59
N LYS A 264 -9.02 3.46 -10.98
CA LYS A 264 -9.38 3.15 -9.59
C LYS A 264 -9.60 1.64 -9.42
N PRO A 265 -9.43 1.09 -8.21
CA PRO A 265 -9.68 -0.33 -7.97
C PRO A 265 -11.16 -0.66 -8.21
N ALA A 266 -11.45 -1.91 -8.55
CA ALA A 266 -12.82 -2.39 -8.65
C ALA A 266 -13.50 -2.55 -7.29
N THR A 267 -12.72 -2.63 -6.20
CA THR A 267 -13.24 -2.78 -4.83
C THR A 267 -12.25 -2.23 -3.81
N VAL A 268 -12.79 -1.60 -2.77
CA VAL A 268 -12.04 -1.27 -1.55
C VAL A 268 -12.59 -2.08 -0.37
N VAL A 269 -11.73 -2.79 0.35
CA VAL A 269 -12.06 -3.53 1.57
C VAL A 269 -11.45 -2.82 2.77
N MET A 270 -12.30 -2.40 3.72
CA MET A 270 -11.91 -1.62 4.89
C MET A 270 -12.24 -2.37 6.18
N VAL A 271 -11.21 -2.67 6.95
CA VAL A 271 -11.32 -3.52 8.15
C VAL A 271 -11.00 -2.68 9.39
N TYR A 272 -11.96 -2.58 10.33
CA TYR A 272 -11.90 -1.88 11.62
C TYR A 272 -11.15 -0.54 11.60
N THR A 273 -11.58 0.39 10.76
CA THR A 273 -10.97 1.72 10.70
C THR A 273 -11.95 2.82 11.08
N ALA A 274 -11.40 4.01 11.28
CA ALA A 274 -12.15 5.26 11.32
C ALA A 274 -11.59 6.15 10.22
N HIS A 275 -12.39 6.41 9.20
CA HIS A 275 -12.05 7.26 8.06
C HIS A 275 -13.30 8.02 7.63
N ALA A 276 -13.19 9.34 7.52
CA ALA A 276 -14.33 10.21 7.22
C ALA A 276 -14.29 10.80 5.81
N ASP A 277 -13.11 10.88 5.21
CA ASP A 277 -12.92 11.41 3.86
C ASP A 277 -13.50 10.45 2.80
N TYR A 278 -14.11 11.02 1.77
CA TYR A 278 -14.73 10.28 0.67
C TYR A 278 -14.86 11.17 -0.57
N SER A 279 -15.11 10.57 -1.73
CA SER A 279 -15.49 11.30 -2.95
C SER A 279 -16.84 10.85 -3.50
N SER A 280 -17.37 11.59 -4.48
CA SER A 280 -18.66 11.26 -5.12
C SER A 280 -18.57 10.09 -6.11
N ASN A 281 -17.37 9.61 -6.42
CA ASN A 281 -17.14 8.51 -7.36
C ASN A 281 -16.18 7.50 -6.74
N GLU A 282 -16.72 6.67 -5.85
CA GLU A 282 -15.96 5.67 -5.09
C GLU A 282 -16.23 4.26 -5.64
N PRO A 283 -15.21 3.38 -5.64
CA PRO A 283 -15.40 1.96 -5.87
C PRO A 283 -16.40 1.33 -4.90
N PRO A 284 -17.08 0.24 -5.30
CA PRO A 284 -17.77 -0.63 -4.36
C PRO A 284 -16.90 -0.90 -3.12
N THR A 285 -17.47 -0.70 -1.94
CA THR A 285 -16.72 -0.76 -0.68
C THR A 285 -17.29 -1.84 0.25
N PHE A 286 -16.44 -2.75 0.71
CA PHE A 286 -16.77 -3.71 1.76
C PHE A 286 -16.18 -3.21 3.09
N VAL A 287 -16.99 -3.13 4.13
CA VAL A 287 -16.57 -2.59 5.43
C VAL A 287 -16.91 -3.57 6.54
N VAL A 288 -15.94 -3.87 7.40
CA VAL A 288 -16.16 -4.65 8.62
C VAL A 288 -15.62 -3.93 9.84
N ALA A 289 -16.29 -4.08 10.98
CA ALA A 289 -15.84 -3.54 12.26
C ALA A 289 -16.31 -4.41 13.43
N GLY A 290 -15.55 -4.41 14.53
CA GLY A 290 -15.98 -5.00 15.78
C GLY A 290 -16.86 -4.01 16.55
N GLU A 291 -17.99 -4.46 17.10
CA GLU A 291 -18.93 -3.61 17.82
C GLU A 291 -18.29 -2.89 19.02
N GLN A 292 -17.33 -3.54 19.68
CA GLN A 292 -16.66 -3.08 20.88
C GLN A 292 -15.28 -2.47 20.56
N ASP A 293 -15.05 -2.04 19.32
CA ASP A 293 -13.80 -1.41 18.92
C ASP A 293 -13.61 -0.04 19.59
N GLY A 294 -12.77 -0.01 20.63
CA GLY A 294 -12.40 1.20 21.37
C GLY A 294 -11.34 2.08 20.71
N ILE A 295 -10.66 1.60 19.65
CA ILE A 295 -9.61 2.34 18.94
C ILE A 295 -10.22 3.10 17.75
N ALA A 296 -11.08 2.43 16.99
CA ALA A 296 -11.79 2.95 15.84
C ALA A 296 -13.30 2.63 15.95
N PRO A 297 -14.06 3.41 16.76
CA PRO A 297 -15.46 3.11 17.02
C PRO A 297 -16.28 2.99 15.72
N PRO A 298 -17.13 1.95 15.58
CA PRO A 298 -17.87 1.69 14.34
C PRO A 298 -18.71 2.87 13.86
N SER A 299 -19.22 3.69 14.78
CA SER A 299 -19.98 4.92 14.50
C SER A 299 -19.22 5.91 13.61
N SER A 300 -17.89 5.86 13.60
CA SER A 300 -17.06 6.67 12.69
C SER A 300 -17.23 6.25 11.24
N MET A 301 -17.29 4.94 10.98
CA MET A 301 -17.52 4.40 9.64
C MET A 301 -18.99 4.42 9.24
N GLU A 302 -19.94 4.26 10.17
CA GLU A 302 -21.38 4.33 9.88
C GLU A 302 -21.74 5.66 9.18
N ARG A 303 -21.13 6.78 9.58
CA ARG A 303 -21.29 8.08 8.89
C ARG A 303 -20.77 8.05 7.45
N ARG A 304 -19.56 7.51 7.23
CA ARG A 304 -18.99 7.40 5.87
C ARG A 304 -19.81 6.45 5.00
N VAL A 305 -20.23 5.30 5.54
CA VAL A 305 -21.08 4.32 4.86
C VAL A 305 -22.40 4.97 4.41
N SER A 306 -23.03 5.77 5.27
CA SER A 306 -24.23 6.53 4.91
C SER A 306 -23.97 7.51 3.76
N ALA A 307 -22.87 8.26 3.83
CA ALA A 307 -22.50 9.20 2.77
C ALA A 307 -22.21 8.51 1.43
N LEU A 308 -21.49 7.39 1.43
CA LEU A 308 -21.20 6.59 0.25
C LEU A 308 -22.48 6.03 -0.40
N ARG A 309 -23.39 5.47 0.41
CA ARG A 309 -24.69 5.00 -0.07
C ARG A 309 -25.53 6.14 -0.64
N GLY A 310 -25.51 7.30 0.01
CA GLY A 310 -26.17 8.52 -0.49
C GLY A 310 -25.59 9.02 -1.82
N ALA A 311 -24.31 8.80 -2.08
CA ALA A 311 -23.65 9.09 -3.35
C ALA A 311 -23.85 7.99 -4.43
N GLY A 312 -24.54 6.89 -4.11
CA GLY A 312 -24.81 5.79 -5.03
C GLY A 312 -23.73 4.71 -5.08
N THR A 313 -22.72 4.76 -4.20
CA THR A 313 -21.71 3.70 -4.08
C THR A 313 -22.31 2.45 -3.44
N GLU A 314 -22.02 1.28 -4.02
CA GLU A 314 -22.38 -0.01 -3.43
C GLU A 314 -21.54 -0.26 -2.17
N VAL A 315 -22.19 -0.46 -1.03
CA VAL A 315 -21.50 -0.70 0.26
C VAL A 315 -22.12 -1.87 1.02
N ASP A 316 -21.35 -2.93 1.24
CA ASP A 316 -21.63 -3.96 2.24
C ASP A 316 -20.92 -3.56 3.54
N TYR A 317 -21.68 -3.40 4.63
CA TYR A 317 -21.15 -3.02 5.94
C TYR A 317 -21.61 -4.02 6.98
N ARG A 318 -20.66 -4.59 7.71
CA ARG A 318 -20.92 -5.59 8.75
C ARG A 318 -20.27 -5.16 10.05
N LYS A 319 -21.04 -5.32 11.12
CA LYS A 319 -20.60 -5.06 12.49
C LYS A 319 -20.71 -6.36 13.26
N PHE A 320 -19.60 -6.82 13.83
CA PHE A 320 -19.51 -8.10 14.52
C PHE A 320 -19.63 -7.90 16.03
N HIS A 321 -20.53 -8.64 16.67
CA HIS A 321 -20.77 -8.53 18.12
C HIS A 321 -19.56 -9.02 18.92
N ASP A 322 -19.43 -8.58 20.17
CA ASP A 322 -18.41 -9.08 21.12
C ASP A 322 -16.97 -9.07 20.59
N LEU A 323 -16.66 -8.13 19.71
CA LEU A 323 -15.37 -8.07 19.03
C LEU A 323 -14.80 -6.65 19.09
N GLY A 324 -13.53 -6.57 19.48
CA GLY A 324 -12.75 -5.33 19.56
C GLY A 324 -11.97 -5.03 18.28
N HIS A 325 -10.98 -4.15 18.40
CA HIS A 325 -10.10 -3.77 17.29
C HIS A 325 -9.17 -4.90 16.85
N GLY A 326 -8.77 -4.90 15.58
CA GLY A 326 -7.58 -5.63 15.14
C GLY A 326 -7.72 -7.15 15.17
N PHE A 327 -8.89 -7.69 14.88
CA PHE A 327 -9.18 -9.13 14.92
C PHE A 327 -8.59 -9.95 13.75
N GLY A 328 -7.92 -9.29 12.79
CA GLY A 328 -7.26 -9.98 11.69
C GLY A 328 -8.22 -10.86 10.88
N PRO A 329 -7.87 -12.14 10.60
CA PRO A 329 -8.74 -13.06 9.88
C PRO A 329 -10.07 -13.38 10.59
N GLY A 330 -10.18 -13.09 11.88
CA GLY A 330 -11.40 -13.32 12.66
C GLY A 330 -11.66 -14.78 13.02
N ILE A 331 -10.69 -15.69 12.83
CA ILE A 331 -10.80 -17.12 13.16
C ILE A 331 -11.15 -17.29 14.63
N GLY A 332 -12.18 -18.09 14.94
CA GLY A 332 -12.63 -18.33 16.31
C GLY A 332 -13.39 -17.16 16.94
N THR A 333 -13.81 -16.18 16.15
CA THR A 333 -14.55 -15.00 16.61
C THR A 333 -15.88 -14.86 15.86
N SER A 334 -16.69 -13.87 16.24
CA SER A 334 -17.91 -13.51 15.52
C SER A 334 -17.68 -12.99 14.09
N ALA A 335 -16.44 -12.65 13.73
CA ALA A 335 -16.05 -12.23 12.39
C ALA A 335 -15.61 -13.39 11.48
N GLU A 336 -15.56 -14.64 11.96
CA GLU A 336 -15.09 -15.77 11.15
C GLU A 336 -15.84 -15.86 9.81
N GLY A 337 -15.08 -16.03 8.71
CA GLY A 337 -15.62 -16.07 7.35
C GLY A 337 -15.76 -14.71 6.65
N TRP A 338 -15.45 -13.59 7.30
CA TRP A 338 -15.56 -12.26 6.67
C TRP A 338 -14.66 -12.08 5.45
N LEU A 339 -13.47 -12.71 5.41
CA LEU A 339 -12.55 -12.64 4.27
C LEU A 339 -13.21 -13.23 3.02
N ASP A 340 -13.81 -14.40 3.17
CA ASP A 340 -14.51 -15.12 2.11
C ASP A 340 -15.66 -14.29 1.54
N ASP A 341 -16.38 -13.56 2.40
CA ASP A 341 -17.41 -12.61 1.99
C ASP A 341 -16.86 -11.41 1.23
N ALA A 342 -15.74 -10.84 1.69
CA ALA A 342 -15.08 -9.74 1.02
C ALA A 342 -14.53 -10.16 -0.35
N ILE A 343 -14.01 -11.39 -0.47
CA ILE A 343 -13.58 -11.96 -1.76
C ILE A 343 -14.81 -12.06 -2.68
N ARG A 344 -15.92 -12.66 -2.24
CA ARG A 344 -17.16 -12.74 -3.04
C ARG A 344 -17.67 -11.36 -3.48
N PHE A 345 -17.58 -10.36 -2.61
CA PHE A 345 -17.93 -8.97 -2.94
C PHE A 345 -17.06 -8.43 -4.07
N TRP A 346 -15.74 -8.65 -4.00
CA TRP A 346 -14.81 -8.28 -5.05
C TRP A 346 -15.07 -9.03 -6.38
N GLU A 347 -15.35 -10.34 -6.33
CA GLU A 347 -15.67 -11.13 -7.53
C GLU A 347 -16.90 -10.60 -8.28
N LYS A 348 -17.91 -10.14 -7.53
CA LYS A 348 -19.10 -9.51 -8.10
C LYS A 348 -18.72 -8.24 -8.86
N ALA A 349 -17.85 -7.40 -8.29
CA ALA A 349 -17.38 -6.18 -8.92
C ALA A 349 -16.60 -6.46 -10.21
N ILE A 350 -15.70 -7.45 -10.21
CA ILE A 350 -14.97 -7.91 -11.42
C ILE A 350 -15.96 -8.32 -12.52
N LYS A 351 -16.96 -9.15 -12.19
CA LYS A 351 -17.98 -9.63 -13.15
C LYS A 351 -18.79 -8.48 -13.77
N ILE A 352 -19.11 -7.44 -12.98
CA ILE A 352 -19.82 -6.25 -13.47
C ILE A 352 -18.94 -5.44 -14.41
N GLY A 353 -17.67 -5.22 -14.06
CA GLY A 353 -16.67 -4.55 -14.91
C GLY A 353 -16.54 -5.22 -16.28
N ASN A 354 -16.33 -6.53 -16.29
CA ASN A 354 -16.17 -7.33 -17.53
C ASN A 354 -17.43 -7.35 -18.42
N ARG A 355 -18.62 -7.11 -17.86
CA ARG A 355 -19.87 -6.98 -18.63
C ARG A 355 -20.02 -5.59 -19.25
N ARG A 356 -19.53 -4.54 -18.58
CA ARG A 356 -19.55 -3.18 -19.12
C ARG A 356 -18.56 -3.04 -20.27
N GLY A 357 -17.33 -3.54 -20.14
CA GLY A 357 -16.32 -3.48 -21.22
C GLY A 357 -16.81 -4.11 -22.53
N ARG A 358 -17.40 -5.31 -22.46
CA ARG A 358 -17.95 -6.03 -23.63
C ARG A 358 -19.17 -5.40 -24.31
N ARG A 359 -19.77 -4.34 -23.75
CA ARG A 359 -20.88 -3.61 -24.40
C ARG A 359 -20.41 -2.41 -25.22
N TYR A 360 -19.14 -2.03 -25.11
CA TYR A 360 -18.54 -0.89 -25.81
C TYR A 360 -17.48 -1.30 -26.85
N GLU A 361 -17.25 -2.61 -27.01
CA GLU A 361 -16.61 -3.24 -28.18
C GLU A 361 -17.69 -3.69 -29.17
#